data_AF-A0A6J6HZR1-F1
#
_entry.id   AF-A0A6J6HZR1-F1
#
_cell.length_a   1.000
_cell.length_b   1.000
_cell.length_c   1.000
_cell.angle_alpha   90.00
_cell.angle_beta   90.00
_cell.angle_gamma   90.00
#
_symmetry.space_group_name_H-M   'P 1'
#
loop_
_entity.id
_entity.type
_entity.pdbx_description
1 polymer ?
#
loop_
_entity_poly.entity_id
_entity_poly.type
_entity_poly.pdbx_seq_one_letter_code
_entity_poly.pdbx_strand_id
1 'polypeptide(L)'
;MIGTTGSGKSELLKLVIKQMLFEKPDCELTLIDFKGGATFNQFSGLMQLKRLVTDIDGHNPDEFWQGMRAEIGRREITLAANRASRIEELDATSSRLPRHFIFIDELATALAESSHAISALTAVAARGRTLGLHLFAATQSVQTVPRAMLTNLRFRVALADADPMDLALLNMKRPAEPQMTPKGWASGIVQRPGVLSSYFNFPIGAKF
;
A
#
# COMPACT_ATOMS: atom_id res chain seq x y z
N MET A 1 6.73 -0.46 -2.22
CA MET A 1 7.96 -0.20 -1.46
C MET A 1 8.78 -1.48 -1.46
N ILE A 2 10.08 -1.37 -1.71
CA ILE A 2 11.02 -2.49 -1.61
C ILE A 2 12.13 -2.19 -0.60
N GLY A 3 12.69 -3.23 -0.01
CA GLY A 3 13.78 -3.14 0.96
C GLY A 3 13.99 -4.46 1.66
N THR A 4 15.20 -4.74 2.15
CA THR A 4 15.49 -6.05 2.77
C THR A 4 14.87 -6.16 4.17
N THR A 5 15.03 -7.29 4.84
CA THR A 5 14.60 -7.44 6.24
C THR A 5 15.37 -6.47 7.14
N GLY A 6 14.69 -5.74 8.03
CA GLY A 6 15.31 -4.75 8.91
C GLY A 6 15.56 -3.37 8.30
N SER A 7 15.30 -3.18 7.00
CA SER A 7 15.48 -1.88 6.31
C SER A 7 14.55 -0.75 6.79
N GLY A 8 13.51 -1.06 7.57
CA GLY A 8 12.56 -0.07 8.08
C GLY A 8 11.27 0.09 7.26
N LYS A 9 10.94 -0.86 6.35
CA LYS A 9 9.69 -0.84 5.56
C LYS A 9 8.44 -0.66 6.45
N SER A 10 8.32 -1.49 7.47
CA SER A 10 7.21 -1.50 8.42
C SER A 10 7.12 -0.17 9.21
N GLU A 11 8.26 0.41 9.61
CA GLU A 11 8.30 1.75 10.22
C GLU A 11 7.82 2.84 9.27
N LEU A 12 8.26 2.80 8.01
CA LEU A 12 7.85 3.76 7.01
C LEU A 12 6.35 3.63 6.69
N LEU A 13 5.81 2.42 6.59
CA LEU A 13 4.37 2.21 6.45
C LEU A 13 3.59 2.80 7.63
N LYS A 14 4.04 2.58 8.87
CA LYS A 14 3.43 3.19 10.06
C LYS A 14 3.43 4.72 10.01
N LEU A 15 4.54 5.34 9.59
CA LEU A 15 4.63 6.79 9.41
C LEU A 15 3.64 7.29 8.35
N VAL A 16 3.53 6.60 7.22
CA VAL A 16 2.60 6.95 6.14
C VAL A 16 1.15 6.81 6.61
N ILE A 17 0.80 5.74 7.34
CA ILE A 17 -0.54 5.56 7.92
C ILE A 17 -0.86 6.72 8.85
N LYS A 18 0.03 7.06 9.79
CA LYS A 18 -0.18 8.17 10.73
C LYS A 18 -0.38 9.51 10.02
N GLN A 19 0.48 9.85 9.07
CA GLN A 19 0.35 11.09 8.29
C GLN A 19 -0.96 11.11 7.48
N MET A 20 -1.34 9.97 6.89
CA MET A 20 -2.59 9.86 6.13
C MET A 20 -3.80 10.08 7.02
N LEU A 21 -3.85 9.46 8.21
CA LEU A 21 -4.96 9.61 9.14
C LEU A 21 -5.10 11.06 9.64
N PHE A 22 -3.98 11.76 9.81
CA PHE A 22 -3.97 13.18 10.13
C PHE A 22 -4.59 14.03 9.01
N GLU A 23 -4.19 13.78 7.75
CA GLU A 23 -4.67 14.53 6.58
C GLU A 23 -6.09 14.15 6.12
N LYS A 24 -6.50 12.90 6.38
CA LYS A 24 -7.75 12.30 5.91
C LYS A 24 -8.41 11.52 7.05
N PRO A 25 -8.94 12.21 8.07
CA PRO A 25 -9.57 11.55 9.22
C PRO A 25 -10.84 10.79 8.85
N ASP A 26 -11.55 11.23 7.80
CA ASP A 26 -12.71 10.54 7.23
C ASP A 26 -12.30 9.62 6.07
N CYS A 27 -11.62 8.54 6.42
CA CYS A 27 -11.19 7.51 5.49
C CYS A 27 -11.51 6.11 6.01
N GLU A 28 -11.39 5.13 5.12
CA GLU A 28 -11.42 3.72 5.46
C GLU A 28 -10.00 3.15 5.37
N LEU A 29 -9.67 2.23 6.27
CA LEU A 29 -8.36 1.63 6.39
C LEU A 29 -8.46 0.10 6.43
N THR A 30 -7.68 -0.56 5.59
CA THR A 30 -7.45 -2.01 5.66
C THR A 30 -5.96 -2.27 5.77
N LEU A 31 -5.60 -3.05 6.78
CA LEU A 31 -4.21 -3.36 7.13
C LEU A 31 -4.00 -4.87 7.02
N ILE A 32 -2.95 -5.27 6.33
CA ILE A 32 -2.69 -6.67 6.01
C ILE A 32 -1.24 -7.01 6.35
N ASP A 33 -1.04 -7.89 7.32
CA ASP A 33 0.26 -8.29 7.84
C ASP A 33 0.43 -9.82 7.70
N PHE A 34 1.11 -10.24 6.64
CA PHE A 34 1.39 -11.64 6.37
C PHE A 34 2.81 -11.99 6.79
N LYS A 35 2.98 -12.48 8.03
CA LYS A 35 4.15 -13.21 8.59
C LYS A 35 4.14 -13.28 10.13
N GLY A 36 2.97 -13.18 10.77
CA GLY A 36 2.89 -13.03 12.23
C GLY A 36 3.50 -11.71 12.74
N GLY A 37 3.68 -10.73 11.85
CA GLY A 37 4.06 -9.39 12.24
C GLY A 37 2.97 -8.76 13.10
N ALA A 38 3.38 -8.00 14.10
CA ALA A 38 2.49 -7.09 14.84
C ALA A 38 2.59 -5.66 14.27
N THR A 39 3.03 -5.50 13.00
CA THR A 39 3.36 -4.20 12.41
C THR A 39 2.19 -3.24 12.54
N PHE A 40 0.98 -3.76 12.29
CA PHE A 40 -0.25 -2.97 12.27
C PHE A 40 -1.09 -3.07 13.54
N ASN A 41 -0.71 -3.88 14.54
CA ASN A 41 -1.52 -4.09 15.75
C ASN A 41 -1.78 -2.82 16.55
N GLN A 42 -0.85 -1.86 16.50
CA GLN A 42 -1.02 -0.54 17.13
C GLN A 42 -2.21 0.28 16.58
N PHE A 43 -2.79 -0.14 15.45
CA PHE A 43 -3.91 0.53 14.79
C PHE A 43 -5.25 -0.19 14.98
N SER A 44 -5.32 -1.29 15.75
CA SER A 44 -6.50 -2.16 15.90
C SER A 44 -7.74 -1.45 16.46
N GLY A 45 -7.58 -0.33 17.17
CA GLY A 45 -8.67 0.43 17.78
C GLY A 45 -9.13 1.67 17.00
N LEU A 46 -8.64 1.89 15.78
CA LEU A 46 -9.01 3.09 15.01
C LEU A 46 -10.43 2.99 14.44
N MET A 47 -11.19 4.08 14.49
CA MET A 47 -12.53 4.15 13.88
C MET A 47 -12.51 3.96 12.37
N GLN A 48 -11.41 4.34 11.71
CA GLN A 48 -11.20 4.19 10.28
C GLN A 48 -10.90 2.73 9.87
N LEU A 49 -10.48 1.88 10.82
CA LEU A 49 -10.06 0.52 10.53
C LEU A 49 -11.29 -0.35 10.19
N LYS A 50 -11.43 -0.69 8.90
CA LYS A 50 -12.42 -1.65 8.43
C LYS A 50 -12.01 -3.09 8.67
N ARG A 51 -10.73 -3.38 8.48
CA ARG A 51 -10.21 -4.75 8.62
C ARG A 51 -8.72 -4.74 8.90
N LEU A 52 -8.32 -5.48 9.92
CA LEU A 52 -6.94 -5.87 10.19
C LEU A 52 -6.85 -7.36 9.92
N VAL A 53 -6.04 -7.74 8.93
CA VAL A 53 -5.76 -9.13 8.58
C VAL A 53 -4.36 -9.42 9.08
N THR A 54 -4.27 -10.08 10.22
CA THR A 54 -3.05 -10.71 10.72
C THR A 54 -3.15 -12.19 10.44
N ASP A 55 -2.01 -12.83 10.19
CA ASP A 55 -1.77 -14.27 10.20
C ASP A 55 -3.00 -15.18 9.92
N ILE A 56 -3.02 -15.77 8.73
CA ILE A 56 -4.19 -16.41 8.12
C ILE A 56 -4.63 -17.68 8.85
N ASP A 57 -3.88 -18.09 9.87
CA ASP A 57 -4.12 -19.26 10.69
C ASP A 57 -5.44 -19.13 11.47
N GLY A 58 -6.57 -19.36 10.78
CA GLY A 58 -7.91 -19.41 11.33
C GLY A 58 -9.02 -18.80 10.48
N HIS A 59 -8.72 -18.02 9.43
CA HIS A 59 -9.73 -17.41 8.56
C HIS A 59 -9.56 -17.90 7.12
N ASN A 60 -10.68 -18.09 6.39
CA ASN A 60 -10.62 -18.43 4.98
C ASN A 60 -10.11 -17.22 4.19
N PRO A 61 -8.87 -17.25 3.68
CA PRO A 61 -8.29 -16.09 3.03
C PRO A 61 -9.00 -15.71 1.73
N ASP A 62 -9.60 -16.70 1.06
CA ASP A 62 -10.38 -16.45 -0.15
C ASP A 62 -11.59 -15.56 0.14
N GLU A 63 -12.25 -15.69 1.29
CA GLU A 63 -13.39 -14.84 1.65
C GLU A 63 -12.96 -13.38 1.84
N PHE A 64 -11.77 -13.15 2.39
CA PHE A 64 -11.22 -11.80 2.49
C PHE A 64 -11.01 -11.19 1.11
N TRP A 65 -10.34 -11.90 0.21
CA TRP A 65 -10.05 -11.43 -1.14
C TRP A 65 -11.30 -11.29 -2.01
N GLN A 66 -12.28 -12.18 -1.86
CA GLN A 66 -13.60 -12.06 -2.50
C GLN A 66 -14.35 -10.82 -1.98
N GLY A 67 -14.31 -10.55 -0.66
CA GLY A 67 -14.87 -9.35 -0.08
C GLY A 67 -14.24 -8.07 -0.64
N MET A 68 -12.92 -8.06 -0.87
CA MET A 68 -12.24 -6.94 -1.52
C MET A 68 -12.73 -6.74 -2.96
N ARG A 69 -12.97 -7.82 -3.71
CA ARG A 69 -13.56 -7.72 -5.06
C ARG A 69 -15.00 -7.24 -5.04
N ALA A 70 -15.79 -7.68 -4.07
CA ALA A 70 -17.15 -7.21 -3.87
C ALA A 70 -17.18 -5.70 -3.56
N GLU A 71 -16.24 -5.19 -2.76
CA GLU A 71 -16.11 -3.76 -2.49
C GLU A 71 -15.78 -2.95 -3.76
N ILE A 72 -14.88 -3.46 -4.61
CA ILE A 72 -14.60 -2.86 -5.93
C ILE A 72 -15.90 -2.76 -6.74
N GLY A 73 -16.64 -3.86 -6.85
CA GLY A 73 -17.91 -3.91 -7.59
C GLY A 73 -18.98 -2.99 -7.00
N ARG A 74 -19.09 -2.91 -5.67
CA ARG A 74 -20.00 -1.99 -4.97
C ARG A 74 -19.72 -0.54 -5.36
N ARG A 75 -18.44 -0.14 -5.34
CA ARG A 75 -18.02 1.22 -5.72
C ARG A 75 -18.30 1.52 -7.19
N GLU A 76 -18.06 0.56 -8.09
CA GLU A 76 -18.40 0.68 -9.52
C GLU A 76 -19.90 0.88 -9.73
N ILE A 77 -20.75 0.10 -9.05
CA ILE A 77 -22.21 0.25 -9.10
C ILE A 77 -22.65 1.61 -8.56
N THR A 78 -22.07 2.08 -7.44
CA THR A 78 -22.38 3.40 -6.88
C THR A 78 -22.02 4.53 -7.85
N LEU A 79 -20.85 4.47 -8.51
CA LEU A 79 -20.47 5.46 -9.52
C LEU A 79 -21.44 5.45 -10.70
N ALA A 80 -21.77 4.27 -11.23
CA ALA A 80 -22.68 4.11 -12.35
C ALA A 80 -24.09 4.65 -12.04
N ALA A 81 -24.62 4.35 -10.84
CA ALA A 81 -25.93 4.83 -10.39
C ALA A 81 -26.00 6.37 -10.32
N ASN A 82 -24.88 7.03 -10.02
CA ASN A 82 -24.76 8.48 -9.94
C ASN A 82 -24.26 9.12 -11.24
N ARG A 83 -24.07 8.35 -12.33
CA ARG A 83 -23.47 8.81 -13.60
C ARG A 83 -22.11 9.49 -13.42
N ALA A 84 -21.37 9.07 -12.40
CA ALA A 84 -20.06 9.60 -12.06
C ALA A 84 -18.96 8.74 -12.69
N SER A 85 -17.93 9.39 -13.23
CA SER A 85 -16.75 8.72 -13.78
C SER A 85 -15.70 8.43 -12.73
N ARG A 86 -15.76 9.07 -11.55
CA ARG A 86 -14.81 8.97 -10.43
C ARG A 86 -15.45 9.37 -9.10
N ILE A 87 -14.85 8.95 -7.98
CA ILE A 87 -15.41 9.26 -6.65
C ILE A 87 -15.49 10.76 -6.33
N GLU A 88 -14.64 11.59 -6.93
CA GLU A 88 -14.66 13.04 -6.71
C GLU A 88 -15.90 13.71 -7.32
N GLU A 89 -16.64 13.03 -8.21
CA GLU A 89 -17.87 13.53 -8.82
C GLU A 89 -19.13 13.13 -8.02
N LEU A 90 -18.97 12.31 -6.97
CA LEU A 90 -20.09 11.93 -6.11
C LEU A 90 -20.52 13.07 -5.18
N ASP A 91 -21.82 13.16 -4.94
CA ASP A 91 -22.38 14.07 -3.95
C ASP A 91 -21.97 13.63 -2.54
N ALA A 92 -21.29 14.54 -1.83
CA ALA A 92 -20.75 14.31 -0.50
C ALA A 92 -21.83 14.06 0.57
N THR A 93 -23.10 14.35 0.29
CA THR A 93 -24.21 14.21 1.25
C THR A 93 -25.03 12.93 1.06
N SER A 94 -25.21 12.47 -0.19
CA SER A 94 -26.16 11.40 -0.52
C SER A 94 -25.51 10.09 -0.97
N SER A 95 -24.29 10.14 -1.52
CA SER A 95 -23.63 8.99 -2.15
C SER A 95 -22.12 8.92 -1.89
N ARG A 96 -21.66 9.55 -0.79
CA ARG A 96 -20.25 9.63 -0.42
C ARG A 96 -19.61 8.24 -0.28
N LEU A 97 -18.51 8.04 -0.99
CA LEU A 97 -17.59 6.93 -0.78
C LEU A 97 -16.30 7.45 -0.15
N PRO A 98 -15.99 7.11 1.12
CA PRO A 98 -14.72 7.47 1.71
C PRO A 98 -13.55 6.89 0.90
N ARG A 99 -12.41 7.60 0.92
CA ARG A 99 -11.15 7.08 0.40
C ARG A 99 -10.76 5.85 1.23
N HIS A 100 -10.42 4.75 0.57
CA HIS A 100 -10.04 3.52 1.23
C HIS A 100 -8.56 3.23 1.00
N PHE A 101 -7.80 3.25 2.07
CA PHE A 101 -6.38 2.98 2.07
C PHE A 101 -6.12 1.54 2.47
N ILE A 102 -5.40 0.81 1.63
CA ILE A 102 -5.08 -0.61 1.82
C ILE A 102 -3.57 -0.70 1.97
N PHE A 103 -3.11 -1.11 3.15
CA PHE A 103 -1.70 -1.32 3.46
C PHE A 103 -1.39 -2.81 3.55
N ILE A 104 -0.32 -3.23 2.89
CA ILE A 104 0.16 -4.61 2.89
C ILE A 104 1.63 -4.59 3.28
N ASP A 105 1.95 -5.23 4.40
CA ASP A 105 3.31 -5.64 4.71
C ASP A 105 3.53 -7.05 4.14
N GLU A 106 4.62 -7.21 3.40
CA GLU A 106 4.94 -8.43 2.65
C GLU A 106 3.92 -8.85 1.55
N LEU A 107 3.80 -8.02 0.51
CA LEU A 107 2.99 -8.27 -0.68
C LEU A 107 3.28 -9.63 -1.34
N ALA A 108 4.55 -10.05 -1.40
CA ALA A 108 4.91 -11.33 -2.01
C ALA A 108 4.22 -12.51 -1.30
N THR A 109 4.12 -12.46 0.03
CA THR A 109 3.42 -13.48 0.81
C THR A 109 1.91 -13.40 0.60
N ALA A 110 1.33 -12.18 0.56
CA ALA A 110 -0.08 -11.99 0.21
C ALA A 110 -0.46 -12.63 -1.14
N LEU A 111 0.41 -12.50 -2.14
CA LEU A 111 0.15 -13.02 -3.49
C LEU A 111 0.33 -14.54 -3.57
N ALA A 112 1.18 -15.12 -2.72
CA ALA A 112 1.44 -16.55 -2.69
C ALA A 112 0.31 -17.34 -1.98
N GLU A 113 -0.46 -16.66 -1.14
CA GLU A 113 -1.56 -17.24 -0.35
C GLU A 113 -2.74 -17.71 -1.22
N SER A 114 -3.17 -16.90 -2.20
CA SER A 114 -4.36 -17.19 -3.00
C SER A 114 -4.34 -16.53 -4.40
N SER A 115 -4.89 -17.24 -5.39
CA SER A 115 -5.14 -16.68 -6.73
C SER A 115 -6.16 -15.53 -6.70
N HIS A 116 -7.08 -15.51 -5.72
CA HIS A 116 -8.00 -14.41 -5.50
C HIS A 116 -7.26 -13.14 -5.07
N ALA A 117 -6.16 -13.26 -4.31
CA ALA A 117 -5.32 -12.13 -3.91
C ALA A 117 -4.73 -11.41 -5.12
N ILE A 118 -4.13 -12.19 -6.04
CA ILE A 118 -3.58 -11.67 -7.30
C ILE A 118 -4.65 -10.90 -8.08
N SER A 119 -5.83 -11.49 -8.24
CA SER A 119 -6.93 -10.88 -8.99
C SER A 119 -7.44 -9.60 -8.33
N ALA A 120 -7.69 -9.63 -7.02
CA ALA A 120 -8.18 -8.49 -6.26
C ALA A 120 -7.20 -7.32 -6.26
N LEU A 121 -5.93 -7.57 -5.91
CA LEU A 121 -4.91 -6.52 -5.82
C LEU A 121 -4.56 -5.94 -7.19
N THR A 122 -4.60 -6.74 -8.26
CA THR A 122 -4.41 -6.23 -9.62
C THR A 122 -5.56 -5.30 -10.02
N ALA A 123 -6.80 -5.65 -9.65
CA ALA A 123 -7.96 -4.81 -9.89
C ALA A 123 -7.89 -3.49 -9.09
N VAL A 124 -7.50 -3.55 -7.81
CA VAL A 124 -7.26 -2.34 -6.99
C VAL A 124 -6.19 -1.46 -7.63
N ALA A 125 -5.05 -2.03 -8.03
CA ALA A 125 -3.98 -1.27 -8.65
C ALA A 125 -4.45 -0.58 -9.94
N ALA A 126 -5.17 -1.30 -10.81
CA ALA A 126 -5.62 -0.78 -12.10
C ALA A 126 -6.75 0.25 -12.00
N ARG A 127 -7.73 0.06 -11.11
CA ARG A 127 -8.97 0.87 -11.04
C ARG A 127 -9.05 1.79 -9.82
N GLY A 128 -8.11 1.65 -8.88
CA GLY A 128 -8.21 2.27 -7.56
C GLY A 128 -8.31 3.79 -7.58
N ARG A 129 -7.60 4.47 -8.48
CA ARG A 129 -7.67 5.94 -8.60
C ARG A 129 -9.11 6.42 -8.78
N THR A 130 -9.84 5.78 -9.68
CA THR A 130 -11.22 6.15 -10.02
C THR A 130 -12.19 5.82 -8.89
N LEU A 131 -11.96 4.69 -8.20
CA LEU A 131 -12.81 4.16 -7.14
C LEU A 131 -12.46 4.68 -5.74
N GLY A 132 -11.43 5.54 -5.62
CA GLY A 132 -10.93 6.02 -4.34
C GLY A 132 -10.24 4.94 -3.50
N LEU A 133 -9.76 3.86 -4.11
CA LEU A 133 -8.97 2.81 -3.47
C LEU A 133 -7.47 3.09 -3.67
N HIS A 134 -6.70 3.06 -2.60
CA HIS A 134 -5.28 3.41 -2.62
C HIS A 134 -4.45 2.27 -1.99
N LEU A 135 -3.65 1.60 -2.82
CA LEU A 135 -2.82 0.47 -2.41
C LEU A 135 -1.40 0.93 -2.04
N PHE A 136 -1.01 0.63 -0.81
CA PHE A 136 0.34 0.77 -0.27
C PHE A 136 0.89 -0.61 0.03
N ALA A 137 1.86 -1.07 -0.75
CA ALA A 137 2.41 -2.40 -0.61
C ALA A 137 3.91 -2.34 -0.34
N ALA A 138 4.37 -3.07 0.68
CA ALA A 138 5.78 -3.33 0.93
C ALA A 138 6.12 -4.80 0.60
N THR A 139 7.33 -5.05 0.12
CA THR A 139 7.82 -6.41 -0.16
C THR A 139 9.34 -6.41 -0.04
N GLN A 140 9.93 -7.58 0.18
CA GLN A 140 11.38 -7.73 0.12
C GLN A 140 11.89 -7.70 -1.33
N SER A 141 11.15 -8.35 -2.24
CA SER A 141 11.46 -8.40 -3.66
C SER A 141 10.19 -8.29 -4.51
N VAL A 142 10.31 -7.77 -5.73
CA VAL A 142 9.21 -7.68 -6.70
C VAL A 142 9.20 -8.80 -7.73
N GLN A 143 10.14 -9.74 -7.68
CA GLN A 143 10.25 -10.80 -8.68
C GLN A 143 8.98 -11.65 -8.82
N THR A 144 8.27 -11.88 -7.71
CA THR A 144 7.02 -12.65 -7.68
C THR A 144 5.77 -11.79 -7.95
N VAL A 145 5.92 -10.47 -8.08
CA VAL A 145 4.79 -9.55 -8.28
C VAL A 145 4.43 -9.48 -9.76
N PRO A 146 3.16 -9.74 -10.14
CA PRO A 146 2.73 -9.69 -11.53
C PRO A 146 3.04 -8.35 -12.21
N ARG A 147 3.59 -8.40 -13.43
CA ARG A 147 3.96 -7.19 -14.20
C ARG A 147 2.77 -6.23 -14.40
N ALA A 148 1.57 -6.77 -14.62
CA ALA A 148 0.34 -5.98 -14.75
C ALA A 148 -0.03 -5.19 -13.49
N MET A 149 0.39 -5.65 -12.31
CA MET A 149 0.25 -4.90 -11.06
C MET A 149 1.34 -3.83 -10.96
N LEU A 150 2.60 -4.19 -11.24
CA LEU A 150 3.74 -3.26 -11.18
C LEU A 150 3.57 -2.02 -12.07
N THR A 151 2.94 -2.15 -13.25
CA THR A 151 2.67 -1.02 -14.16
C THR A 151 1.68 0.01 -13.57
N ASN A 152 0.84 -0.42 -12.65
CA ASN A 152 -0.13 0.43 -11.96
C ASN A 152 0.39 0.95 -10.60
N LEU A 153 1.41 0.31 -10.03
CA LEU A 153 2.16 0.80 -8.86
C LEU A 153 3.20 1.85 -9.25
N ARG A 154 2.69 3.08 -9.47
CA ARG A 154 3.42 4.19 -10.08
C ARG A 154 4.26 5.04 -9.12
N PHE A 155 3.88 5.09 -7.84
CA PHE A 155 4.70 5.72 -6.80
C PHE A 155 5.58 4.65 -6.17
N ARG A 156 6.89 4.78 -6.33
CA ARG A 156 7.83 3.71 -5.97
C ARG A 156 8.80 4.22 -4.92
N VAL A 157 9.05 3.37 -3.93
CA VAL A 157 9.97 3.63 -2.83
C VAL A 157 10.89 2.42 -2.70
N ALA A 158 12.19 2.65 -2.64
CA ALA A 158 13.19 1.64 -2.40
C ALA A 158 14.08 2.08 -1.24
N LEU A 159 14.23 1.24 -0.22
CA LEU A 159 15.13 1.53 0.90
C LEU A 159 16.59 1.29 0.46
N ALA A 160 17.56 1.94 1.12
CA ALA A 160 18.92 2.12 0.60
C ALA A 160 19.66 0.81 0.23
N ASP A 161 19.29 -0.29 0.87
CA ASP A 161 19.83 -1.64 0.69
C ASP A 161 19.06 -2.48 -0.35
N ALA A 162 18.11 -1.88 -1.07
CA ALA A 162 17.32 -2.59 -2.08
C ALA A 162 18.19 -3.18 -3.20
N ASP A 163 17.87 -4.40 -3.58
CA ASP A 163 18.56 -5.18 -4.61
C ASP A 163 18.56 -4.43 -5.97
N PRO A 164 19.72 -4.30 -6.65
CA PRO A 164 19.79 -3.73 -7.99
C PRO A 164 18.83 -4.34 -9.02
N MET A 165 18.55 -5.65 -8.93
CA MET A 165 17.59 -6.33 -9.80
C MET A 165 16.17 -5.83 -9.58
N ASP A 166 15.75 -5.66 -8.32
CA ASP A 166 14.43 -5.13 -7.99
C ASP A 166 14.30 -3.67 -8.44
N LEU A 167 15.36 -2.87 -8.28
CA LEU A 167 15.41 -1.51 -8.81
C LEU A 167 15.23 -1.48 -10.34
N ALA A 168 15.89 -2.39 -11.06
CA ALA A 168 15.77 -2.49 -12.52
C ALA A 168 14.34 -2.90 -12.96
N LEU A 169 13.73 -3.88 -12.29
CA LEU A 169 12.33 -4.29 -12.54
C LEU A 169 11.35 -3.15 -12.28
N LEU A 170 11.66 -2.30 -11.29
CA LEU A 170 10.92 -1.09 -10.96
C LEU A 170 11.38 0.14 -11.75
N ASN A 171 12.25 0.02 -12.75
CA ASN A 171 12.79 1.16 -13.51
C ASN A 171 13.22 2.34 -12.61
N MET A 172 13.72 2.02 -11.41
CA MET A 172 14.20 2.95 -10.42
C MET A 172 15.70 3.12 -10.61
N LYS A 173 16.17 4.36 -10.61
CA LYS A 173 17.59 4.68 -10.62
C LYS A 173 17.99 5.20 -9.26
N ARG A 174 19.21 4.87 -8.82
CA ARG A 174 19.80 5.51 -7.64
C ARG A 174 20.24 6.93 -8.03
N PRO A 175 19.87 7.97 -7.28
CA PRO A 175 20.43 9.31 -7.49
C PRO A 175 21.95 9.29 -7.26
N ALA A 176 22.68 10.14 -7.98
CA ALA A 176 24.14 10.12 -8.03
C ALA A 176 24.80 10.47 -6.69
N GLU A 177 24.23 11.42 -5.95
CA GLU A 177 24.81 11.89 -4.69
C GLU A 177 24.14 11.18 -3.50
N PRO A 178 24.88 10.35 -2.74
CA PRO A 178 24.33 9.70 -1.56
C PRO A 178 23.96 10.74 -0.50
N GLN A 179 22.76 10.63 0.06
CA GLN A 179 22.32 11.49 1.15
C GLN A 179 22.91 10.99 2.49
N MET A 180 23.46 11.92 3.29
CA MET A 180 23.86 11.59 4.66
C MET A 180 22.63 11.17 5.48
N THR A 181 22.69 9.99 6.08
CA THR A 181 21.62 9.46 6.93
C THR A 181 21.95 9.74 8.38
N PRO A 182 21.16 10.55 9.12
CA PRO A 182 21.40 10.81 10.53
C PRO A 182 21.35 9.53 11.37
N LYS A 183 22.03 9.52 12.52
CA LYS A 183 21.97 8.39 13.46
C LYS A 183 20.52 8.19 13.92
N GLY A 184 20.03 6.94 13.87
CA GLY A 184 18.65 6.60 14.23
C GLY A 184 17.61 6.83 13.12
N TRP A 185 18.06 7.21 11.92
CA TRP A 185 17.22 7.36 10.73
C TRP A 185 17.59 6.29 9.70
N ALA A 186 16.65 5.97 8.82
CA ALA A 186 16.90 5.26 7.57
C ALA A 186 16.79 6.22 6.40
N SER A 187 17.33 5.78 5.27
CA SER A 187 17.21 6.45 3.98
C SER A 187 16.54 5.55 2.95
N GLY A 188 15.89 6.20 2.00
CA GLY A 188 15.29 5.56 0.84
C GLY A 188 15.34 6.45 -0.38
N ILE A 189 14.98 5.87 -1.50
CA ILE A 189 14.83 6.50 -2.80
C ILE A 189 13.34 6.50 -3.12
N VAL A 190 12.82 7.65 -3.51
CA VAL A 190 11.45 7.78 -4.02
C VAL A 190 11.49 8.11 -5.50
N GLN A 191 10.60 7.50 -6.27
CA GLN A 191 10.36 7.81 -7.67
C GLN A 191 8.87 8.07 -7.90
N ARG A 192 8.57 9.26 -8.41
CA ARG A 192 7.22 9.67 -8.84
C ARG A 192 7.14 9.61 -10.36
N PRO A 193 5.95 9.37 -10.94
CA PRO A 193 5.76 9.44 -12.38
C PRO A 193 6.20 10.80 -12.93
N GLY A 194 7.06 10.78 -13.95
CA GLY A 194 7.54 11.99 -14.60
C GLY A 194 8.60 12.78 -13.82
N VAL A 195 9.10 12.26 -12.69
CA VAL A 195 10.12 12.95 -11.87
C VAL A 195 11.34 12.06 -11.69
N LEU A 196 12.52 12.67 -11.64
CA LEU A 196 13.75 11.97 -11.27
C LEU A 196 13.65 11.42 -9.84
N SER A 197 14.32 10.30 -9.61
CA SER A 197 14.46 9.72 -8.28
C SER A 197 15.18 10.70 -7.34
N SER A 198 14.74 10.76 -6.08
CA SER A 198 15.40 11.55 -5.03
C SER A 198 15.55 10.73 -3.76
N TYR A 199 16.59 11.03 -2.98
CA TYR A 199 16.73 10.47 -1.64
C TYR A 199 15.78 11.15 -0.65
N PHE A 200 15.41 10.42 0.40
CA PHE A 200 14.75 10.94 1.59
C PHE A 200 15.21 10.17 2.82
N ASN A 201 15.13 10.81 3.98
CA ASN A 201 15.40 10.19 5.28
C ASN A 201 14.10 10.08 6.09
N PHE A 202 13.97 9.05 6.92
CA PHE A 202 12.86 8.88 7.86
C PHE A 202 13.36 8.28 9.19
N PRO A 203 12.73 8.62 10.33
CA PRO A 203 13.16 8.10 11.62
C PRO A 203 12.80 6.61 11.77
N ILE A 204 13.67 5.82 12.38
CA ILE A 204 13.41 4.42 12.77
C ILE A 204 13.18 4.36 14.28
N GLY A 205 12.19 3.59 14.72
CA GLY A 205 12.00 3.27 16.15
C GLY A 205 11.56 4.47 16.99
N ALA A 206 11.09 5.54 16.37
CA ALA A 206 10.52 6.67 17.08
C ALA A 206 9.20 6.25 17.72
N LYS A 207 9.17 6.28 19.06
CA LYS A 207 7.94 6.14 19.84
C LYS A 207 7.16 7.44 19.71
N PHE A 208 6.16 7.45 18.83
CA PHE A 208 5.18 8.54 18.72
C PHE A 208 3.84 8.04 19.25
#